data_AF-A0A528MRU6-F1
#
_entry.id   AF-A0A528MRU6-F1
#
_cell.length_a   1.000
_cell.length_b   1.000
_cell.length_c   1.000
_cell.angle_alpha   90.00
_cell.angle_beta   90.00
_cell.angle_gamma   90.00
#
_symmetry.space_group_name_H-M   'P 1'
#
loop_
_entity.id
_entity.type
_entity.pdbx_description
1 polymer ?
#
loop_
_entity_poly.entity_id
_entity_poly.type
_entity_poly.pdbx_seq_one_letter_code
_entity_poly.pdbx_strand_id
1 'polypeptide(L)'
;ALYIVLIAVTTWCIPDANWDMLPYLAIAEEGTYRDVQALHDYAYGTVRDGVSASDYKALIDDGGGFRSHMAGNAADFHSLLGMYRIKFLYAEILSAMSSIMSPVEAMRAVSVLSVLLFGAIALLWLRSESALALAPVAGAVLMMAEFSDAARAATPDLLCSALFLGGLFAYVRGREVAAAILLFLAFMARPDSIVFLAIFAVLLVGYRQKAWGALAGFAASLVAYFAISHWAQHPGWWPHLWFSSIEQHYNMDGFDPPFSAAAYLRAFAASLVRAVSLNSWVGISVLALAGWYAASRAGFKLD
;
A
#
# COMPACT_ATOMS: atom_id res chain seq x y z
N ALA A 1 12.96 -16.58 8.84
CA ALA A 1 12.67 -15.98 10.16
C ALA A 1 13.64 -14.86 10.51
N LEU A 2 14.96 -15.12 10.58
CA LEU A 2 15.96 -14.10 10.97
C LEU A 2 15.86 -12.79 10.17
N TYR A 3 15.82 -12.87 8.83
CA TYR A 3 15.68 -11.69 7.97
C TYR A 3 14.41 -10.88 8.29
N ILE A 4 13.26 -11.53 8.44
CA ILE A 4 11.98 -10.87 8.77
C ILE A 4 12.06 -10.16 10.13
N VAL A 5 12.62 -10.83 11.15
CA VAL A 5 12.79 -10.23 12.48
C VAL A 5 13.75 -9.04 12.42
N LEU A 6 14.85 -9.16 11.67
CA LEU A 6 15.78 -8.07 11.47
C LEU A 6 15.09 -6.86 10.83
N ILE A 7 14.32 -7.06 9.75
CA ILE A 7 13.57 -5.98 9.10
C ILE A 7 12.51 -5.38 10.03
N ALA A 8 11.82 -6.18 10.83
CA ALA A 8 10.87 -5.69 11.83
C ALA A 8 11.56 -4.78 12.87
N VAL A 9 12.73 -5.19 13.38
CA VAL A 9 13.53 -4.39 14.30
C VAL A 9 14.04 -3.12 13.63
N THR A 10 14.57 -3.21 12.40
CA THR A 10 15.02 -2.04 11.64
C THR A 10 13.89 -1.07 11.35
N THR A 11 12.69 -1.56 11.03
CA THR A 11 11.49 -0.74 10.81
C THR A 11 11.10 0.05 12.07
N TRP A 12 11.26 -0.56 13.25
CA TRP A 12 11.01 0.12 14.52
C TRP A 12 12.08 1.15 14.86
N CYS A 13 13.36 0.77 14.73
CA CYS A 13 14.49 1.57 15.20
C CYS A 13 14.95 2.64 14.20
N ILE A 14 14.75 2.40 12.90
CA ILE A 14 15.20 3.24 11.79
C ILE A 14 14.04 3.41 10.78
N PRO A 15 12.91 4.01 11.18
CA PRO A 15 11.79 4.27 10.28
C PRO A 15 12.12 5.39 9.29
N ASP A 16 11.54 5.32 8.09
CA ASP A 16 11.72 6.37 7.07
C ASP A 16 10.58 7.38 7.19
N ALA A 17 10.92 8.61 7.59
CA ALA A 17 9.99 9.72 7.58
C ALA A 17 9.60 10.05 6.13
N ASN A 18 8.31 10.01 5.83
CA ASN A 18 7.79 10.22 4.49
C ASN A 18 6.60 11.17 4.53
N TRP A 19 6.32 11.81 3.38
CA TRP A 19 5.33 12.88 3.32
C TRP A 19 3.92 12.38 3.63
N ASP A 20 3.61 11.13 3.28
CA ASP A 20 2.29 10.54 3.50
C ASP A 20 1.92 10.41 4.99
N MET A 21 2.88 10.49 5.90
CA MET A 21 2.60 10.57 7.34
C MET A 21 1.63 11.71 7.68
N LEU A 22 1.78 12.87 7.03
CA LEU A 22 0.95 14.04 7.29
C LEU A 22 -0.54 13.77 7.00
N PRO A 23 -0.94 13.42 5.77
CA PRO A 23 -2.34 13.15 5.49
C PRO A 23 -2.88 11.90 6.18
N TYR A 24 -2.09 10.85 6.41
CA TYR A 24 -2.56 9.67 7.15
C TYR A 24 -2.88 9.97 8.61
N LEU A 25 -2.05 10.78 9.29
CA LEU A 25 -2.32 11.20 10.65
C LEU A 25 -3.50 12.18 10.71
N ALA A 26 -3.66 13.04 9.71
CA ALA A 26 -4.83 13.91 9.63
C ALA A 26 -6.13 13.08 9.53
N ILE A 27 -6.25 12.17 8.56
CA ILE A 27 -7.49 11.38 8.40
C ILE A 27 -7.79 10.47 9.60
N ALA A 28 -6.79 10.05 10.37
CA ALA A 28 -6.98 9.24 11.57
C ALA A 28 -7.67 10.02 12.71
N GLU A 29 -7.63 11.36 12.68
CA GLU A 29 -8.13 12.25 13.75
C GLU A 29 -9.14 13.28 13.25
N GLU A 30 -9.66 13.13 12.03
CA GLU A 30 -10.74 13.97 11.47
C GLU A 30 -12.01 13.96 12.33
N GLY A 31 -12.27 12.86 13.06
CA GLY A 31 -13.38 12.78 13.99
C GLY A 31 -13.22 13.71 15.21
N THR A 32 -11.97 13.97 15.61
CA THR A 32 -11.60 14.78 16.78
C THR A 32 -11.47 16.26 16.42
N TYR A 33 -10.81 16.58 15.31
CA TYR A 33 -10.56 17.95 14.87
C TYR A 33 -11.42 18.30 13.65
N ARG A 34 -12.53 18.99 13.88
CA ARG A 34 -13.46 19.41 12.80
C ARG A 34 -13.05 20.68 12.07
N ASP A 35 -12.22 21.51 12.69
CA ASP A 35 -11.69 22.71 12.07
C ASP A 35 -10.47 22.37 11.22
N VAL A 36 -10.46 22.85 9.98
CA VAL A 36 -9.42 22.53 8.98
C VAL A 36 -8.03 22.99 9.45
N GLN A 37 -7.94 24.17 10.07
CA GLN A 37 -6.66 24.67 10.58
C GLN A 37 -6.21 23.85 11.79
N ALA A 38 -7.10 23.55 12.73
CA ALA A 38 -6.76 22.73 13.89
C ALA A 38 -6.29 21.32 13.50
N LEU A 39 -6.91 20.71 12.48
CA LEU A 39 -6.50 19.40 11.97
C LEU A 39 -5.12 19.46 11.29
N HIS A 40 -4.86 20.51 10.52
CA HIS A 40 -3.56 20.76 9.89
C HIS A 40 -2.47 20.96 10.95
N ASP A 41 -2.70 21.84 11.92
CA ASP A 41 -1.77 22.10 13.03
C ASP A 41 -1.49 20.82 13.83
N TYR A 42 -2.52 19.99 14.05
CA TYR A 42 -2.38 18.68 14.68
C TYR A 42 -1.47 17.76 13.87
N ALA A 43 -1.74 17.56 12.58
CA ALA A 43 -0.98 16.63 11.74
C ALA A 43 0.49 17.06 11.63
N TYR A 44 0.73 18.34 11.31
CA TYR A 44 2.08 18.88 11.18
C TYR A 44 2.82 18.92 12.51
N GLY A 45 2.15 19.32 13.60
CA GLY A 45 2.71 19.32 14.96
C GLY A 45 3.10 17.92 15.42
N THR A 46 2.23 16.93 15.21
CA THR A 46 2.46 15.54 15.59
C THR A 46 3.66 14.95 14.85
N VAL A 47 3.77 15.19 13.52
CA VAL A 47 4.94 14.73 12.77
C VAL A 47 6.19 15.45 13.23
N ARG A 48 6.16 16.78 13.40
CA ARG A 48 7.31 17.58 13.88
C ARG A 48 7.86 17.05 15.19
N ASP A 49 6.99 16.71 16.12
CA ASP A 49 7.37 16.30 17.47
C ASP A 49 7.79 14.80 17.50
N GLY A 50 7.39 14.01 16.50
CA GLY A 50 7.65 12.57 16.41
C GLY A 50 8.84 12.15 15.51
N VAL A 51 9.44 13.06 14.74
CA VAL A 51 10.59 12.79 13.85
C VAL A 51 11.77 13.73 14.12
N SER A 52 12.92 13.47 13.52
CA SER A 52 14.08 14.37 13.68
C SER A 52 13.83 15.72 13.00
N ALA A 53 14.48 16.79 13.48
CA ALA A 53 14.32 18.12 12.88
C ALA A 53 14.75 18.15 11.39
N SER A 54 15.76 17.37 11.00
CA SER A 54 16.18 17.24 9.61
C SER A 54 15.13 16.51 8.76
N ASP A 55 14.54 15.45 9.29
CA ASP A 55 13.48 14.71 8.58
C ASP A 55 12.25 15.59 8.41
N TYR A 56 11.80 16.24 9.49
CA TYR A 56 10.66 17.15 9.43
C TYR A 56 10.89 18.25 8.40
N LYS A 57 12.07 18.87 8.38
CA LYS A 57 12.42 19.87 7.38
C LYS A 57 12.30 19.31 5.96
N ALA A 58 12.83 18.11 5.69
CA ALA A 58 12.71 17.48 4.37
C ALA A 58 11.25 17.17 3.96
N LEU A 59 10.34 17.00 4.92
CA LEU A 59 8.92 16.79 4.67
C LEU A 59 8.15 18.08 4.34
N ILE A 60 8.61 19.25 4.79
CA ILE A 60 7.86 20.51 4.63
C ILE A 60 8.56 21.57 3.77
N ASP A 61 9.86 21.42 3.53
CA ASP A 61 10.67 22.40 2.83
C ASP A 61 11.30 21.78 1.57
N ASP A 62 10.63 22.00 0.44
CA ASP A 62 11.12 21.67 -0.90
C ASP A 62 11.53 22.94 -1.68
N GLY A 63 11.88 24.01 -0.98
CA GLY A 63 12.34 25.27 -1.59
C GLY A 63 11.21 26.14 -2.13
N GLY A 64 10.02 26.07 -1.53
CA GLY A 64 8.84 26.83 -1.97
C GLY A 64 7.97 26.09 -2.99
N GLY A 65 8.12 24.77 -3.10
CA GLY A 65 7.32 23.91 -3.96
C GLY A 65 6.04 23.43 -3.28
N PHE A 66 5.61 22.22 -3.66
CA PHE A 66 4.37 21.61 -3.20
C PHE A 66 4.35 21.42 -1.69
N ARG A 67 5.43 20.90 -1.10
CA ARG A 67 5.48 20.60 0.34
C ARG A 67 5.45 21.87 1.18
N SER A 68 6.19 22.89 0.75
CA SER A 68 6.19 24.21 1.40
C SER A 68 4.83 24.88 1.33
N HIS A 69 4.12 24.76 0.19
CA HIS A 69 2.76 25.27 0.05
C HIS A 69 1.78 24.57 0.99
N MET A 70 1.78 23.23 1.02
CA MET A 70 0.89 22.47 1.92
C MET A 70 1.17 22.74 3.39
N ALA A 71 2.43 22.97 3.77
CA ALA A 71 2.78 23.34 5.13
C ALA A 71 2.26 24.73 5.54
N GLY A 72 2.04 25.63 4.58
CA GLY A 72 1.53 26.98 4.82
C GLY A 72 0.03 27.16 4.58
N ASN A 73 -0.64 26.19 3.95
CA ASN A 73 -2.04 26.31 3.54
C ASN A 73 -2.88 25.09 3.96
N ALA A 74 -3.62 25.24 5.05
CA ALA A 74 -4.46 24.17 5.60
C ALA A 74 -5.63 23.77 4.69
N ALA A 75 -6.23 24.71 3.96
CA ALA A 75 -7.36 24.43 3.08
C ALA A 75 -6.95 23.54 1.89
N ASP A 76 -5.83 23.88 1.26
CA ASP A 76 -5.30 23.12 0.14
C ASP A 76 -4.82 21.72 0.60
N PHE A 77 -4.17 21.63 1.76
CA PHE A 77 -3.84 20.34 2.38
C PHE A 77 -5.09 19.49 2.63
N HIS A 78 -6.16 20.09 3.17
CA HIS A 78 -7.42 19.39 3.44
C HIS A 78 -8.06 18.84 2.16
N SER A 79 -7.98 19.57 1.04
CA SER A 79 -8.50 19.10 -0.27
C SER A 79 -7.87 17.77 -0.72
N LEU A 80 -6.64 17.46 -0.28
CA LEU A 80 -5.94 16.21 -0.63
C LEU A 80 -6.45 15.00 0.17
N LEU A 81 -7.08 15.22 1.33
CA LEU A 81 -7.40 14.15 2.27
C LEU A 81 -8.35 13.12 1.68
N GLY A 82 -9.20 13.49 0.71
CA GLY A 82 -10.06 12.53 0.00
C GLY A 82 -9.30 11.41 -0.70
N MET A 83 -8.07 11.66 -1.15
CA MET A 83 -7.18 10.64 -1.76
C MET A 83 -6.58 9.68 -0.73
N TYR A 84 -6.52 10.07 0.54
CA TYR A 84 -5.98 9.25 1.63
C TYR A 84 -7.10 8.54 2.39
N ARG A 85 -8.25 9.20 2.58
CA ARG A 85 -9.44 8.72 3.30
C ARG A 85 -10.01 7.42 2.73
N ILE A 86 -9.83 7.17 1.43
CA ILE A 86 -10.23 5.91 0.79
C ILE A 86 -9.51 4.67 1.37
N LYS A 87 -8.33 4.83 2.01
CA LYS A 87 -7.56 3.74 2.63
C LYS A 87 -8.10 3.44 4.03
N PHE A 88 -9.40 3.16 4.08
CA PHE A 88 -10.23 3.14 5.27
C PHE A 88 -9.66 2.26 6.39
N LEU A 89 -9.31 1.00 6.10
CA LEU A 89 -8.81 0.09 7.13
C LEU A 89 -7.51 0.61 7.76
N TYR A 90 -6.64 1.22 6.97
CA TYR A 90 -5.39 1.77 7.50
C TYR A 90 -5.66 2.96 8.42
N ALA A 91 -6.52 3.90 8.01
CA ALA A 91 -6.92 5.05 8.82
C ALA A 91 -7.56 4.63 10.16
N GLU A 92 -8.48 3.66 10.13
CA GLU A 92 -9.14 3.15 11.33
C GLU A 92 -8.17 2.45 12.30
N ILE A 93 -7.22 1.66 11.77
CA ILE A 93 -6.17 1.06 12.60
C ILE A 93 -5.32 2.15 13.27
N LEU A 94 -4.92 3.19 12.52
CA LEU A 94 -4.14 4.29 13.09
C LEU A 94 -4.93 5.07 14.15
N SER A 95 -6.20 5.38 13.90
CA SER A 95 -7.06 6.06 14.86
C SER A 95 -7.20 5.25 16.15
N ALA A 96 -7.49 3.94 16.04
CA ALA A 96 -7.61 3.05 17.19
C ALA A 96 -6.29 2.97 17.98
N MET A 97 -5.15 2.85 17.32
CA MET A 97 -3.85 2.75 17.98
C MET A 97 -3.38 4.06 18.60
N SER A 98 -3.76 5.20 18.04
CA SER A 98 -3.42 6.54 18.57
C SER A 98 -4.07 6.81 19.93
N SER A 99 -5.07 6.01 20.33
CA SER A 99 -5.65 6.07 21.68
C SER A 99 -4.75 5.50 22.79
N ILE A 100 -3.73 4.71 22.44
CA ILE A 100 -2.87 3.99 23.39
C ILE A 100 -1.36 4.26 23.24
N MET A 101 -0.94 4.87 22.12
CA MET A 101 0.45 5.25 21.86
C MET A 101 0.50 6.54 21.03
N SER A 102 1.68 7.13 20.86
CA SER A 102 1.76 8.31 20.00
C SER A 102 1.40 7.96 18.55
N PRO A 103 0.77 8.87 17.78
CA PRO A 103 0.32 8.57 16.42
C PRO A 103 1.46 8.15 15.48
N VAL A 104 2.65 8.73 15.64
CA VAL A 104 3.85 8.33 14.87
C VAL A 104 4.33 6.92 15.26
N GLU A 105 4.27 6.56 16.55
CA GLU A 105 4.55 5.18 16.98
C GLU A 105 3.51 4.20 16.47
N ALA A 106 2.23 4.59 16.40
CA ALA A 106 1.18 3.76 15.81
C ALA A 106 1.50 3.41 14.35
N MET A 107 1.91 4.39 13.53
CA MET A 107 2.35 4.14 12.16
C MET A 107 3.53 3.15 12.07
N ARG A 108 4.52 3.29 12.96
CA ARG A 108 5.67 2.36 13.05
C ARG A 108 5.21 0.96 13.44
N ALA A 109 4.33 0.85 14.44
CA ALA A 109 3.80 -0.41 14.93
C ALA A 109 3.01 -1.16 13.85
N VAL A 110 2.18 -0.47 13.07
CA VAL A 110 1.46 -1.06 11.93
C VAL A 110 2.44 -1.58 10.88
N SER A 111 3.51 -0.83 10.59
CA SER A 111 4.54 -1.24 9.63
C SER A 111 5.28 -2.50 10.10
N VAL A 112 5.68 -2.55 11.38
CA VAL A 112 6.28 -3.73 12.02
C VAL A 112 5.33 -4.93 11.98
N LEU A 113 4.07 -4.74 12.35
CA LEU A 113 3.05 -5.79 12.30
C LEU A 113 2.91 -6.34 10.87
N SER A 114 2.93 -5.46 9.87
CA SER A 114 2.84 -5.83 8.46
C SER A 114 4.03 -6.67 8.00
N VAL A 115 5.26 -6.32 8.43
CA VAL A 115 6.47 -7.13 8.19
C VAL A 115 6.32 -8.53 8.78
N LEU A 116 5.93 -8.60 10.05
CA LEU A 116 5.80 -9.86 10.77
C LEU A 116 4.71 -10.73 10.16
N LEU A 117 3.56 -10.14 9.83
CA LEU A 117 2.45 -10.83 9.19
C LEU A 117 2.84 -11.36 7.80
N PHE A 118 3.44 -10.53 6.95
CA PHE A 118 3.91 -10.93 5.63
C PHE A 118 4.90 -12.09 5.73
N GLY A 119 5.93 -11.95 6.58
CA GLY A 119 6.97 -12.95 6.75
C GLY A 119 6.44 -14.26 7.35
N ALA A 120 5.50 -14.19 8.30
CA ALA A 120 4.85 -15.37 8.86
C ALA A 120 4.05 -16.13 7.79
N ILE A 121 3.24 -15.42 6.98
CA ILE A 121 2.47 -16.03 5.89
C ILE A 121 3.41 -16.65 4.86
N ALA A 122 4.47 -15.96 4.45
CA ALA A 122 5.44 -16.48 3.50
C ALA A 122 6.12 -17.78 3.99
N LEU A 123 6.52 -17.84 5.26
CA LEU A 123 7.12 -19.04 5.86
C LEU A 123 6.11 -20.17 6.03
N LEU A 124 4.86 -19.85 6.41
CA LEU A 124 3.78 -20.84 6.50
C LEU A 124 3.45 -21.42 5.13
N TRP A 125 3.44 -20.60 4.09
CA TRP A 125 3.24 -21.06 2.72
C TRP A 125 4.37 -21.98 2.28
N LEU A 126 5.63 -21.57 2.41
CA LEU A 126 6.78 -22.43 2.10
C LEU A 126 6.74 -23.76 2.87
N ARG A 127 6.36 -23.73 4.15
CA ARG A 127 6.20 -24.95 4.96
C ARG A 127 5.09 -25.84 4.42
N SER A 128 3.96 -25.28 4.00
CA SER A 128 2.82 -26.05 3.51
C SER A 128 3.11 -26.78 2.19
N GLU A 129 4.04 -26.24 1.39
CA GLU A 129 4.54 -26.85 0.14
C GLU A 129 5.83 -27.66 0.37
N SER A 130 6.19 -27.98 1.62
CA SER A 130 7.42 -28.69 1.97
C SER A 130 8.71 -28.04 1.42
N ALA A 131 8.66 -26.74 1.11
CA ALA A 131 9.72 -25.95 0.47
C ALA A 131 10.45 -25.04 1.47
N LEU A 132 10.37 -25.32 2.78
CA LEU A 132 10.96 -24.44 3.81
C LEU A 132 12.48 -24.28 3.67
N ALA A 133 13.16 -25.26 3.05
CA ALA A 133 14.58 -25.16 2.71
C ALA A 133 14.91 -24.01 1.74
N LEU A 134 13.92 -23.53 0.97
CA LEU A 134 14.05 -22.38 0.07
C LEU A 134 13.83 -21.04 0.78
N ALA A 135 13.59 -21.01 2.10
CA ALA A 135 13.41 -19.78 2.85
C ALA A 135 14.58 -18.78 2.71
N PRO A 136 15.88 -19.18 2.63
CA PRO A 136 16.97 -18.25 2.33
C PRO A 136 16.85 -17.62 0.94
N VAL A 137 16.40 -18.38 -0.07
CA VAL A 137 16.17 -17.88 -1.42
C VAL A 137 15.02 -16.87 -1.42
N ALA A 138 13.92 -17.17 -0.73
CA ALA A 138 12.83 -16.22 -0.55
C ALA A 138 13.31 -14.93 0.17
N GLY A 139 14.18 -15.06 1.18
CA GLY A 139 14.82 -13.92 1.83
C GLY A 139 15.65 -13.08 0.86
N ALA A 140 16.47 -13.70 0.01
CA ALA A 140 17.25 -13.00 -1.01
C ALA A 140 16.36 -12.28 -2.03
N VAL A 141 15.26 -12.91 -2.45
CA VAL A 141 14.25 -12.28 -3.33
C VAL A 141 13.65 -11.04 -2.68
N LEU A 142 13.30 -11.11 -1.39
CA LEU A 142 12.77 -9.95 -0.66
C LEU A 142 13.80 -8.82 -0.51
N MET A 143 15.07 -9.16 -0.27
CA MET A 143 16.15 -8.17 -0.24
C MET A 143 16.28 -7.46 -1.58
N MET A 144 16.31 -8.24 -2.66
CA MET A 144 16.40 -7.67 -4.01
C MET A 144 15.15 -6.85 -4.35
N ALA A 145 13.97 -7.22 -3.85
CA ALA A 145 12.70 -6.53 -4.08
C ALA A 145 12.51 -5.27 -3.21
N GLU A 146 13.57 -4.79 -2.54
CA GLU A 146 13.54 -3.59 -1.69
C GLU A 146 12.50 -3.68 -0.55
N PHE A 147 12.26 -4.90 -0.04
CA PHE A 147 11.30 -5.15 1.03
C PHE A 147 11.59 -4.32 2.30
N SER A 148 12.86 -4.03 2.56
CA SER A 148 13.26 -3.17 3.68
C SER A 148 12.78 -1.73 3.52
N ASP A 149 12.78 -1.18 2.31
CA ASP A 149 12.37 0.20 2.07
C ASP A 149 10.85 0.33 2.16
N ALA A 150 10.13 -0.63 1.56
CA ALA A 150 8.68 -0.75 1.72
C ALA A 150 8.25 -0.93 3.19
N ALA A 151 9.05 -1.64 3.99
CA ALA A 151 8.76 -1.83 5.41
C ALA A 151 8.95 -0.54 6.25
N ARG A 152 9.95 0.29 5.90
CA ARG A 152 10.27 1.53 6.61
C ARG A 152 9.39 2.70 6.18
N ALA A 153 8.87 2.68 4.95
CA ALA A 153 7.91 3.64 4.44
C ALA A 153 6.54 3.40 5.10
N ALA A 154 6.26 4.14 6.17
CA ALA A 154 5.03 4.05 6.98
C ALA A 154 3.75 4.34 6.18
N THR A 155 3.33 3.36 5.37
CA THR A 155 2.27 3.42 4.37
C THR A 155 1.44 2.13 4.45
N PRO A 156 0.22 2.09 3.88
CA PRO A 156 -0.60 0.88 3.88
C PRO A 156 -0.09 -0.24 2.96
N ASP A 157 0.98 -0.01 2.19
CA ASP A 157 1.41 -0.92 1.12
C ASP A 157 1.79 -2.30 1.61
N LEU A 158 2.59 -2.36 2.68
CA LEU A 158 3.02 -3.64 3.21
C LEU A 158 1.88 -4.38 3.92
N LEU A 159 0.97 -3.65 4.58
CA LEU A 159 -0.24 -4.23 5.17
C LEU A 159 -1.13 -4.85 4.08
N CYS A 160 -1.40 -4.10 3.01
CA CYS A 160 -2.11 -4.58 1.84
C CYS A 160 -1.44 -5.83 1.26
N SER A 161 -0.12 -5.80 1.08
CA SER A 161 0.64 -6.93 0.55
C SER A 161 0.56 -8.18 1.44
N ALA A 162 0.63 -8.01 2.76
CA ALA A 162 0.50 -9.11 3.72
C ALA A 162 -0.90 -9.74 3.69
N LEU A 163 -1.95 -8.92 3.68
CA LEU A 163 -3.34 -9.36 3.57
C LEU A 163 -3.61 -10.04 2.23
N PHE A 164 -3.09 -9.48 1.14
CA PHE A 164 -3.22 -10.06 -0.20
C PHE A 164 -2.52 -11.42 -0.30
N LEU A 165 -1.27 -11.53 0.20
CA LEU A 165 -0.53 -12.80 0.27
C LEU A 165 -1.28 -13.83 1.12
N GLY A 166 -1.84 -13.42 2.26
CA GLY A 166 -2.67 -14.28 3.10
C GLY A 166 -3.94 -14.75 2.41
N GLY A 167 -4.60 -13.87 1.65
CA GLY A 167 -5.78 -14.19 0.85
C GLY A 167 -5.48 -15.21 -0.26
N LEU A 168 -4.36 -15.04 -0.97
CA LEU A 168 -3.89 -16.01 -1.96
C LEU A 168 -3.52 -17.35 -1.32
N PHE A 169 -2.84 -17.32 -0.17
CA PHE A 169 -2.51 -18.53 0.57
C PHE A 169 -3.79 -19.28 1.00
N ALA A 170 -4.75 -18.57 1.57
CA ALA A 170 -6.04 -19.14 1.96
C ALA A 170 -6.78 -19.74 0.75
N TYR A 171 -6.74 -19.07 -0.40
CA TYR A 171 -7.29 -19.58 -1.65
C TYR A 171 -6.63 -20.91 -2.07
N VAL A 172 -5.29 -20.98 -2.10
CA VAL A 172 -4.56 -22.21 -2.45
C VAL A 172 -4.90 -23.35 -1.48
N ARG A 173 -5.15 -23.04 -0.21
CA ARG A 173 -5.58 -24.02 0.80
C ARG A 173 -7.07 -24.36 0.78
N GLY A 174 -7.84 -23.85 -0.18
CA GLY A 174 -9.30 -24.07 -0.29
C GLY A 174 -10.11 -23.45 0.85
N ARG A 175 -9.57 -22.45 1.55
CA ARG A 175 -10.22 -21.76 2.68
C ARG A 175 -11.01 -20.56 2.17
N GLU A 176 -12.12 -20.82 1.49
CA GLU A 176 -12.91 -19.81 0.78
C GLU A 176 -13.29 -18.59 1.64
N VAL A 177 -13.77 -18.80 2.86
CA VAL A 177 -14.16 -17.69 3.75
C VAL A 177 -12.95 -16.81 4.13
N ALA A 178 -11.82 -17.44 4.46
CA ALA A 178 -10.60 -16.71 4.80
C ALA A 178 -10.04 -15.97 3.57
N ALA A 179 -10.09 -16.57 2.39
CA ALA A 179 -9.70 -15.93 1.14
C ALA A 179 -10.56 -14.69 0.86
N ALA A 180 -11.88 -14.80 0.98
CA ALA A 180 -12.81 -13.68 0.80
C ALA A 180 -12.49 -12.52 1.75
N ILE A 181 -12.36 -12.81 3.04
CA ILE A 181 -12.10 -11.80 4.08
C ILE A 181 -10.75 -11.14 3.85
N LEU A 182 -9.67 -11.90 3.66
CA LEU A 182 -8.33 -11.33 3.54
C LEU A 182 -8.14 -10.51 2.26
N LEU A 183 -8.72 -10.95 1.13
CA LEU A 183 -8.69 -10.19 -0.12
C LEU A 183 -9.53 -8.91 -0.03
N PHE A 184 -10.67 -8.96 0.66
CA PHE A 184 -11.48 -7.77 0.93
C PHE A 184 -10.75 -6.79 1.87
N LEU A 185 -10.10 -7.29 2.93
CA LEU A 185 -9.31 -6.45 3.83
C LEU A 185 -8.09 -5.84 3.13
N ALA A 186 -7.44 -6.55 2.20
CA ALA A 186 -6.38 -5.98 1.37
C ALA A 186 -6.89 -4.79 0.56
N PHE A 187 -8.09 -4.91 -0.01
CA PHE A 187 -8.77 -3.79 -0.67
C PHE A 187 -9.10 -2.64 0.28
N MET A 188 -9.59 -2.92 1.50
CA MET A 188 -9.84 -1.89 2.51
C MET A 188 -8.56 -1.17 2.96
N ALA A 189 -7.41 -1.86 2.98
CA ALA A 189 -6.11 -1.26 3.30
C ALA A 189 -5.62 -0.36 2.16
N ARG A 190 -5.75 -0.81 0.91
CA ARG A 190 -5.38 -0.05 -0.28
C ARG A 190 -6.34 -0.33 -1.45
N PRO A 191 -7.27 0.60 -1.76
CA PRO A 191 -8.29 0.39 -2.79
C PRO A 191 -7.77 0.13 -4.20
N ASP A 192 -6.58 0.63 -4.54
CA ASP A 192 -5.94 0.39 -5.84
C ASP A 192 -5.68 -1.12 -6.09
N SER A 193 -5.60 -1.93 -5.03
CA SER A 193 -5.47 -3.38 -5.15
C SER A 193 -6.67 -4.07 -5.81
N ILE A 194 -7.79 -3.34 -5.99
CA ILE A 194 -8.94 -3.83 -6.76
C ILE A 194 -8.54 -4.23 -8.20
N VAL A 195 -7.52 -3.60 -8.78
CA VAL A 195 -6.98 -3.97 -10.10
C VAL A 195 -6.43 -5.39 -10.07
N PHE A 196 -5.66 -5.74 -9.04
CA PHE A 196 -5.13 -7.09 -8.87
C PHE A 196 -6.25 -8.11 -8.59
N LEU A 197 -7.25 -7.74 -7.80
CA LEU A 197 -8.41 -8.59 -7.54
C LEU A 197 -9.23 -8.82 -8.81
N ALA A 198 -9.41 -7.81 -9.66
CA ALA A 198 -10.11 -7.92 -10.93
C ALA A 198 -9.37 -8.86 -11.90
N ILE A 199 -8.05 -8.68 -12.05
CA ILE A 199 -7.22 -9.58 -12.87
C ILE A 199 -7.34 -11.01 -12.34
N PHE A 200 -7.20 -11.19 -11.02
CA PHE A 200 -7.29 -12.50 -10.41
C PHE A 200 -8.67 -13.15 -10.65
N ALA A 201 -9.77 -12.40 -10.47
CA ALA A 201 -11.13 -12.87 -10.74
C ALA A 201 -11.33 -13.27 -12.22
N VAL A 202 -10.83 -12.46 -13.16
CA VAL A 202 -10.87 -12.77 -14.60
C VAL A 202 -10.12 -14.07 -14.90
N LEU A 203 -8.93 -14.27 -14.32
CA LEU A 203 -8.17 -15.50 -14.49
C LEU A 203 -8.93 -16.72 -13.92
N LEU A 204 -9.53 -16.59 -12.73
CA LEU A 204 -10.32 -17.66 -12.12
C LEU A 204 -11.49 -18.08 -13.01
N VAL A 205 -12.24 -17.11 -13.56
CA VAL A 205 -13.35 -17.36 -14.49
C VAL A 205 -12.84 -17.96 -15.80
N GLY A 206 -11.80 -17.39 -16.40
CA GLY A 206 -11.22 -17.84 -17.67
C GLY A 206 -10.71 -19.29 -17.61
N TYR A 207 -10.08 -19.66 -16.50
CA TYR A 207 -9.62 -21.03 -16.24
C TYR A 207 -10.66 -21.94 -15.57
N ARG A 208 -11.90 -21.47 -15.40
CA ARG A 208 -13.02 -22.22 -14.78
C ARG A 208 -12.70 -22.77 -13.38
N GLN A 209 -11.92 -22.04 -12.61
CA GLN A 209 -11.58 -22.37 -11.23
C GLN A 209 -12.77 -22.06 -10.30
N LYS A 210 -13.17 -23.03 -9.47
CA LYS A 210 -14.31 -22.89 -8.54
C LYS A 210 -13.89 -22.21 -7.23
N ALA A 211 -13.47 -20.96 -7.33
CA ALA A 211 -12.88 -20.16 -6.24
C ALA A 211 -13.88 -19.13 -5.69
N TRP A 212 -14.98 -19.59 -5.11
CA TRP A 212 -16.11 -18.74 -4.75
C TRP A 212 -15.77 -17.66 -3.73
N GLY A 213 -14.87 -17.94 -2.79
CA GLY A 213 -14.37 -17.00 -1.79
C GLY A 213 -13.58 -15.86 -2.42
N ALA A 214 -12.67 -16.17 -3.36
CA ALA A 214 -11.92 -15.13 -4.07
C ALA A 214 -12.85 -14.24 -4.93
N LEU A 215 -13.83 -14.84 -5.62
CA LEU A 215 -14.83 -14.11 -6.39
C LEU A 215 -15.75 -13.27 -5.49
N ALA A 216 -16.16 -13.79 -4.33
CA ALA A 216 -16.96 -13.06 -3.35
C ALA A 216 -16.17 -11.89 -2.74
N GLY A 217 -14.89 -12.09 -2.43
CA GLY A 217 -13.99 -11.01 -1.98
C GLY A 217 -13.89 -9.90 -3.03
N PHE A 218 -13.67 -10.25 -4.30
CA PHE A 218 -13.66 -9.27 -5.39
C PHE A 218 -15.01 -8.54 -5.53
N ALA A 219 -16.14 -9.26 -5.52
CA ALA A 219 -17.45 -8.66 -5.62
C ALA A 219 -17.74 -7.69 -4.47
N ALA A 220 -17.40 -8.08 -3.24
CA ALA A 220 -17.50 -7.22 -2.06
C ALA A 220 -16.63 -5.96 -2.20
N SER A 221 -15.38 -6.11 -2.66
CA SER A 221 -14.49 -4.98 -2.92
C SER A 221 -15.04 -4.03 -3.98
N LEU A 222 -15.63 -4.56 -5.05
CA LEU A 222 -16.24 -3.73 -6.11
C LEU A 222 -17.45 -2.93 -5.60
N VAL A 223 -18.31 -3.54 -4.79
CA VAL A 223 -19.43 -2.82 -4.16
C VAL A 223 -18.92 -1.77 -3.19
N ALA A 224 -17.96 -2.13 -2.34
CA ALA A 224 -17.40 -1.22 -1.35
C ALA A 224 -16.60 -0.07 -1.98
N TYR A 225 -16.00 -0.25 -3.16
CA TYR A 225 -15.31 0.82 -3.90
C TYR A 225 -16.20 2.02 -4.15
N PHE A 226 -17.43 1.82 -4.62
CA PHE A 226 -18.35 2.94 -4.87
C PHE A 226 -18.78 3.60 -3.56
N ALA A 227 -19.08 2.81 -2.53
CA ALA A 227 -19.50 3.32 -1.22
C ALA A 227 -18.39 4.16 -0.56
N ILE A 228 -17.16 3.63 -0.51
CA ILE A 228 -16.01 4.29 0.12
C ILE A 228 -15.55 5.48 -0.71
N SER A 229 -15.49 5.38 -2.03
CA SER A 229 -15.08 6.53 -2.87
C SER A 229 -16.03 7.71 -2.70
N HIS A 230 -17.35 7.44 -2.59
CA HIS A 230 -18.34 8.48 -2.35
C HIS A 230 -18.22 9.07 -0.94
N TRP A 231 -18.17 8.22 0.09
CA TRP A 231 -18.00 8.65 1.49
C TRP A 231 -16.70 9.46 1.68
N ALA A 232 -15.62 8.99 1.06
CA ALA A 232 -14.31 9.61 1.17
C ALA A 232 -14.19 10.93 0.41
N GLN A 233 -15.20 11.34 -0.38
CA GLN A 233 -15.14 12.48 -1.29
C GLN A 233 -13.93 12.39 -2.24
N HIS A 234 -13.64 11.18 -2.73
CA HIS A 234 -12.49 10.95 -3.58
C HIS A 234 -12.69 11.69 -4.93
N PRO A 235 -11.68 12.43 -5.43
CA PRO A 235 -11.82 13.26 -6.64
C PRO A 235 -12.03 12.44 -7.92
N GLY A 236 -11.78 11.13 -7.86
CA GLY A 236 -11.89 10.20 -8.98
C GLY A 236 -10.51 9.70 -9.43
N TRP A 237 -10.50 8.62 -10.20
CA TRP A 237 -9.25 7.98 -10.61
C TRP A 237 -8.41 8.86 -11.55
N TRP A 238 -9.05 9.66 -12.40
CA TRP A 238 -8.36 10.48 -13.39
C TRP A 238 -7.69 11.72 -12.77
N PRO A 239 -8.36 12.54 -11.95
CA PRO A 239 -7.70 13.64 -11.23
C PRO A 239 -6.57 13.14 -10.31
N HIS A 240 -6.77 12.00 -9.64
CA HIS A 240 -5.73 11.39 -8.79
C HIS A 240 -4.52 10.93 -9.63
N LEU A 241 -4.72 10.24 -10.76
CA LEU A 241 -3.64 9.85 -11.66
C LEU A 241 -2.89 11.09 -12.21
N TRP A 242 -3.64 12.15 -12.56
CA TRP A 242 -3.05 13.41 -13.01
C TRP A 242 -2.13 14.00 -11.95
N PHE A 243 -2.65 14.15 -10.73
CA PHE A 243 -1.90 14.64 -9.58
C PHE A 243 -0.61 13.85 -9.34
N SER A 244 -0.68 12.51 -9.39
CA SER A 244 0.45 11.65 -9.06
C SER A 244 1.47 11.46 -10.18
N SER A 245 1.06 11.56 -11.45
CA SER A 245 1.89 11.12 -12.59
C SER A 245 2.11 12.16 -13.69
N ILE A 246 1.34 13.25 -13.70
CA ILE A 246 1.41 14.28 -14.73
C ILE A 246 1.90 15.59 -14.11
N GLU A 247 1.12 16.16 -13.19
CA GLU A 247 1.41 17.44 -12.58
C GLU A 247 0.74 17.53 -11.21
N GLN A 248 1.52 17.90 -10.19
CA GLN A 248 0.99 18.15 -8.86
C GLN A 248 0.14 19.41 -8.87
N HIS A 249 -1.08 19.30 -8.36
CA HIS A 249 -2.01 20.40 -8.22
C HIS A 249 -2.20 20.72 -6.75
N TYR A 250 -2.25 22.00 -6.39
CA TYR A 250 -2.30 22.41 -4.98
C TYR A 250 -3.67 22.17 -4.35
N ASN A 251 -4.75 22.41 -5.08
CA ASN A 251 -6.11 22.26 -4.54
C ASN A 251 -6.90 21.26 -5.38
N MET A 252 -7.37 20.18 -4.78
CA MET A 252 -8.13 19.13 -5.49
C MET A 252 -9.64 19.40 -5.57
N ASP A 253 -10.15 20.44 -4.90
CA ASP A 253 -11.57 20.78 -4.90
C ASP A 253 -12.00 21.24 -6.30
N GLY A 254 -12.93 20.50 -6.89
CA GLY A 254 -13.41 20.76 -8.25
C GLY A 254 -12.36 20.53 -9.34
N PHE A 255 -11.21 19.92 -9.02
CA PHE A 255 -10.19 19.59 -10.00
C PHE A 255 -10.65 18.42 -10.90
N ASP A 256 -11.13 18.77 -12.09
CA ASP A 256 -11.63 17.83 -13.10
C ASP A 256 -10.94 18.06 -14.46
N PRO A 257 -9.67 17.66 -14.62
CA PRO A 257 -8.98 17.82 -15.90
C PRO A 257 -9.65 16.96 -16.98
N PRO A 258 -9.83 17.48 -18.21
CA PRO A 258 -10.42 16.70 -19.30
C PRO A 258 -9.60 15.45 -19.58
N PHE A 259 -10.28 14.32 -19.83
CA PHE A 259 -9.58 13.08 -20.15
C PHE A 259 -8.73 13.22 -21.41
N SER A 260 -7.47 12.79 -21.32
CA SER A 260 -6.53 12.80 -22.44
C SER A 260 -5.83 11.44 -22.54
N ALA A 261 -6.18 10.68 -23.59
CA ALA A 261 -5.54 9.41 -23.88
C ALA A 261 -4.02 9.57 -24.08
N ALA A 262 -3.59 10.68 -24.70
CA ALA A 262 -2.17 10.97 -24.88
C ALA A 262 -1.45 11.19 -23.55
N ALA A 263 -2.05 11.93 -22.61
CA ALA A 263 -1.48 12.15 -21.29
C ALA A 263 -1.44 10.85 -20.48
N TYR A 264 -2.50 10.04 -20.54
CA TYR A 264 -2.55 8.72 -19.92
C TYR A 264 -1.45 7.79 -20.44
N LEU A 265 -1.30 7.66 -21.77
CA LEU A 265 -0.26 6.81 -22.37
C LEU A 265 1.15 7.30 -22.04
N ARG A 266 1.36 8.63 -21.96
CA ARG A 266 2.64 9.20 -21.54
C ARG A 266 2.95 8.88 -20.08
N ALA A 267 1.99 9.07 -19.17
CA ALA A 267 2.12 8.73 -17.76
C ALA A 267 2.41 7.23 -17.60
N PHE A 268 1.69 6.37 -18.32
CA PHE A 268 1.91 4.94 -18.33
C PHE A 268 3.31 4.56 -18.83
N ALA A 269 3.76 5.13 -19.95
CA ALA A 269 5.09 4.88 -20.49
C ALA A 269 6.20 5.34 -19.53
N ALA A 270 6.04 6.51 -18.90
CA ALA A 270 6.98 7.01 -17.90
C ALA A 270 7.05 6.08 -16.66
N SER A 271 5.90 5.61 -16.18
CA SER A 271 5.82 4.64 -15.08
C SER A 271 6.43 3.29 -15.46
N LEU A 272 6.25 2.83 -16.69
CA LEU A 272 6.86 1.59 -17.19
C LEU A 272 8.38 1.70 -17.27
N VAL A 273 8.90 2.80 -17.82
CA VAL A 273 10.36 3.07 -17.85
C VAL A 273 10.90 3.12 -16.43
N ARG A 274 10.24 3.83 -15.52
CA ARG A 274 10.62 3.87 -14.10
C ARG A 274 10.65 2.47 -13.49
N ALA A 275 9.61 1.67 -13.72
CA ALA A 275 9.51 0.32 -13.19
C ALA A 275 10.60 -0.62 -13.70
N VAL A 276 11.03 -0.47 -14.95
CA VAL A 276 12.09 -1.31 -15.55
C VAL A 276 13.49 -0.80 -15.21
N SER A 277 13.68 0.52 -15.14
CA SER A 277 15.00 1.14 -14.98
C SER A 277 15.41 1.39 -13.54
N LEU A 278 14.45 1.68 -12.65
CA LEU A 278 14.75 2.03 -11.26
C LEU A 278 14.32 0.95 -10.26
N ASN A 279 13.35 0.11 -10.61
CA ASN A 279 12.87 -0.92 -9.71
C ASN A 279 13.38 -2.30 -10.10
N SER A 280 13.87 -3.04 -9.11
CA SER A 280 14.37 -4.41 -9.26
C SER A 280 13.26 -5.45 -9.41
N TRP A 281 12.04 -5.18 -8.91
CA TRP A 281 10.97 -6.18 -8.81
C TRP A 281 10.51 -6.72 -10.17
N VAL A 282 10.59 -5.92 -11.24
CA VAL A 282 10.25 -6.38 -12.61
C VAL A 282 11.24 -7.45 -13.04
N GLY A 283 12.54 -7.19 -12.86
CA GLY A 283 13.60 -8.16 -13.18
C GLY A 283 13.46 -9.44 -12.37
N ILE A 284 13.18 -9.32 -11.07
CA ILE A 284 12.90 -10.47 -10.20
C ILE A 284 11.70 -11.27 -10.70
N SER A 285 10.60 -10.60 -11.07
CA SER A 285 9.38 -11.27 -11.55
C SER A 285 9.63 -12.04 -12.84
N VAL A 286 10.38 -11.44 -13.78
CA VAL A 286 10.79 -12.10 -15.03
C VAL A 286 11.69 -13.31 -14.75
N LEU A 287 12.68 -13.18 -13.86
CA LEU A 287 13.57 -14.28 -13.49
C LEU A 287 12.82 -15.42 -12.79
N ALA A 288 11.87 -15.10 -11.90
CA ALA A 288 11.04 -16.09 -11.22
C ALA A 288 10.16 -16.86 -12.22
N LEU A 289 9.51 -16.16 -13.16
CA LEU A 289 8.70 -16.79 -14.21
C LEU A 289 9.54 -17.63 -15.17
N ALA A 290 10.72 -17.13 -15.57
CA ALA A 290 11.66 -17.85 -16.44
C ALA A 290 12.20 -19.10 -15.74
N GLY A 291 12.56 -19.00 -14.46
CA GLY A 291 13.01 -20.12 -13.64
C GLY A 291 11.93 -21.18 -13.48
N TRP A 292 10.69 -20.77 -13.19
CA TRP A 292 9.53 -21.67 -13.14
C TRP A 292 9.28 -22.38 -14.48
N TYR A 293 9.28 -21.64 -15.58
CA TYR A 293 9.12 -22.20 -16.92
C TYR A 293 10.22 -23.20 -17.27
N ALA A 294 11.48 -22.87 -16.99
CA ALA A 294 12.63 -23.74 -17.25
C ALA A 294 12.59 -25.01 -16.40
N ALA A 295 12.29 -24.88 -15.10
CA ALA A 295 12.16 -26.03 -14.20
C ALA A 295 11.05 -26.98 -14.68
N SER A 296 9.88 -26.43 -15.03
CA SER A 296 8.76 -27.19 -15.60
C SER A 296 9.15 -27.95 -16.87
N ARG A 297 9.88 -27.30 -17.79
CA ARG A 297 10.38 -27.92 -19.03
C ARG A 297 11.44 -28.99 -18.80
N ALA A 298 12.25 -28.84 -17.76
CA ALA A 298 13.25 -29.82 -17.35
C ALA A 298 12.65 -31.03 -16.60
N GLY A 299 11.32 -31.08 -16.41
CA GLY A 299 10.64 -32.17 -15.72
C GLY A 299 10.63 -32.02 -14.20
N PHE A 300 11.20 -30.94 -13.66
CA PHE A 300 11.01 -30.56 -12.26
C PHE A 300 9.63 -29.91 -12.14
N LYS A 301 8.62 -30.73 -11.86
CA LYS A 301 7.35 -30.19 -11.39
C LYS A 301 7.54 -29.79 -9.93
N LEU A 302 7.28 -28.52 -9.65
CA LEU A 302 7.00 -28.06 -8.30
C LEU A 302 5.57 -28.52 -8.02
N ASP A 303 5.45 -29.81 -7.68
CA ASP A 303 4.19 -30.40 -7.19
C ASP A 303 3.95 -29.96 -5.74
#